data_AF-X1P127-F1
#
_entry.id   AF-X1P127-F1
#
_cell.length_a   1.000
_cell.length_b   1.000
_cell.length_c   1.000
_cell.angle_alpha   90.00
_cell.angle_beta   90.00
_cell.angle_gamma   90.00
#
_symmetry.space_group_name_H-M   'P 1'
#
loop_
_entity.id
_entity.type
_entity.pdbx_description
1 polymer ?
#
loop_
_entity_poly.entity_id
_entity_poly.type
_entity_poly.pdbx_seq_one_letter_code
_entity_poly.pdbx_strand_id
1 'polypeptide(L)' 'FSQKIMLDLTEKGLSREEAYRMVQGISMRVWQGQTEFKELLLEDPEVSQYLKRSEIEECFDYRTYLKNIDPIFIRVFGQ' A
#
# COMPACT_ATOMS: atom_id res chain seq x y z
N PHE A 1 1.49 -3.81 -1.94
CA PHE A 1 0.85 -2.84 -1.03
C PHE A 1 1.73 -1.62 -0.78
N SER A 2 2.90 -1.75 -0.15
CA SER A 2 3.80 -0.62 0.18
C SER A 2 4.23 0.25 -1.01
N GLN A 3 4.49 -0.35 -2.19
CA GLN A 3 4.83 0.41 -3.40
C GLN A 3 3.69 1.30 -3.90
N LYS A 4 2.44 0.82 -3.83
CA LYS A 4 1.28 1.61 -4.26
C LYS A 4 1.05 2.80 -3.34
N ILE A 5 1.14 2.58 -2.02
CA ILE A 5 1.08 3.67 -1.03
C ILE A 5 2.15 4.73 -1.28
N MET A 6 3.39 4.35 -1.58
CA MET A 6 4.44 5.33 -1.92
C MET A 6 4.11 6.16 -3.17
N LEU A 7 3.55 5.52 -4.21
CA LEU A 7 3.15 6.23 -5.43
C LEU A 7 2.02 7.21 -5.14
N ASP A 8 0.99 6.77 -4.44
CA ASP A 8 -0.17 7.60 -4.10
C ASP A 8 0.26 8.79 -3.23
N LEU A 9 1.19 8.60 -2.28
CA LEU A 9 1.78 9.70 -1.50
C LEU A 9 2.54 10.70 -2.38
N THR A 10 3.34 10.23 -3.34
CA THR A 10 4.06 11.13 -4.25
C THR A 10 3.12 11.91 -5.18
N GLU A 11 2.01 11.30 -5.62
CA GLU A 11 0.98 11.98 -6.42
C GLU A 11 0.26 13.07 -5.62
N LYS A 12 0.19 12.94 -4.28
CA LYS A 12 -0.35 13.97 -3.38
C LYS A 12 0.65 15.07 -3.02
N GLY A 13 1.85 15.05 -3.60
CA GLY A 13 2.83 16.13 -3.50
C GLY A 13 3.99 15.87 -2.54
N LEU A 14 4.11 14.67 -1.94
CA LEU A 14 5.34 14.33 -1.21
C LEU A 14 6.49 14.09 -2.18
N SER A 15 7.69 14.46 -1.75
CA SER A 15 8.89 13.94 -2.40
C SER A 15 8.97 12.41 -2.23
N ARG A 16 9.66 11.76 -3.17
CA ARG A 16 9.88 10.30 -3.11
C ARG A 16 10.60 9.88 -1.82
N GLU A 17 11.52 10.72 -1.33
CA GLU A 17 12.23 10.45 -0.08
C GLU A 17 11.32 10.54 1.15
N GLU A 18 10.42 11.51 1.21
CA GLU A 18 9.44 11.64 2.30
C GLU A 18 8.45 10.47 2.31
N ALA A 19 7.90 10.12 1.15
CA ALA A 19 7.03 8.96 1.00
C ALA A 19 7.74 7.66 1.44
N TYR A 20 9.02 7.51 1.08
CA TYR A 20 9.83 6.38 1.50
C TYR A 20 10.05 6.34 3.02
N ARG A 21 10.43 7.46 3.65
CA ARG A 21 10.61 7.55 5.11
C ARG A 21 9.33 7.18 5.86
N MET A 22 8.19 7.72 5.42
CA MET A 22 6.89 7.47 6.03
C MET A 22 6.52 5.98 5.97
N VAL A 23 6.58 5.38 4.79
CA VAL A 23 6.27 3.96 4.59
C VAL A 23 7.25 3.04 5.33
N GLN A 24 8.54 3.39 5.37
CA GLN A 24 9.55 2.64 6.10
C GLN A 24 9.30 2.69 7.61
N GLY A 25 8.98 3.86 8.17
CA GLY A 25 8.65 4.01 9.59
C GLY A 25 7.48 3.12 10.02
N ILE A 26 6.41 3.10 9.23
CA ILE A 26 5.25 2.24 9.48
C ILE A 26 5.63 0.76 9.36
N SER A 27 6.41 0.40 8.33
CA SER A 27 6.88 -0.99 8.15
C SER A 27 7.73 -1.48 9.34
N MET A 28 8.56 -0.61 9.92
CA MET A 28 9.34 -0.92 11.12
C MET A 28 8.44 -1.14 12.34
N ARG A 29 7.36 -0.36 12.49
CA ARG A 29 6.37 -0.53 13.57
C ARG A 29 5.63 -1.86 13.48
N VAL A 30 5.28 -2.31 12.27
CA VAL A 30 4.75 -3.67 12.04
C VAL A 30 5.75 -4.71 12.50
N TRP A 31 7.01 -4.56 12.11
CA TRP A 31 8.07 -5.51 12.45
C TRP A 31 8.32 -5.61 13.96
N GLN A 32 8.11 -4.52 14.70
CA GLN A 32 8.17 -4.48 16.16
C GLN A 32 6.96 -5.13 16.87
N GLY A 33 5.99 -5.65 16.11
CA GLY A 33 4.86 -6.41 16.65
C GLY A 33 3.69 -5.55 17.14
N GLN A 34 3.52 -4.33 16.64
CA GLN A 34 2.39 -3.48 17.02
C GLN A 34 1.05 -4.03 16.49
N THR A 35 0.81 -3.92 15.18
CA THR A 35 -0.39 -4.43 14.50
C THR A 35 -0.14 -4.53 12.99
N GLU A 36 -1.16 -4.80 12.19
CA GLU A 36 -1.11 -4.88 10.74
C GLU A 36 -0.76 -3.54 10.07
N PHE A 37 -0.06 -3.61 8.94
CA PHE A 37 0.41 -2.45 8.17
C PHE A 37 -0.74 -1.49 7.78
N LYS A 38 -1.91 -2.05 7.44
CA LYS A 38 -3.10 -1.26 7.08
C LYS A 38 -3.62 -0.45 8.26
N GLU A 39 -3.72 -1.05 9.45
CA GLU A 39 -4.22 -0.37 10.64
C GLU A 39 -3.27 0.76 11.04
N LEU A 40 -1.97 0.51 11.02
CA LEU A 40 -0.98 1.55 11.30
C LEU A 40 -1.06 2.71 10.30
N LEU A 41 -1.31 2.46 9.01
CA LEU A 41 -1.53 3.54 8.02
C LEU A 41 -2.80 4.35 8.31
N LEU A 42 -3.86 3.71 8.81
CA LEU A 42 -5.13 4.37 9.13
C LEU A 42 -5.07 5.18 10.43
N GLU A 43 -4.19 4.79 11.34
CA GLU A 43 -3.94 5.46 12.63
C GLU A 43 -2.86 6.55 12.55
N ASP A 44 -2.01 6.50 11.51
CA ASP A 44 -0.90 7.44 11.38
C ASP A 44 -1.39 8.83 10.93
N PRO A 45 -1.21 9.87 11.76
CA PRO A 45 -1.69 11.21 11.44
C PRO A 45 -0.96 11.82 10.24
N GLU A 46 0.32 11.50 10.00
CA GLU A 46 1.04 12.01 8.83
C GLU A 46 0.47 11.41 7.54
N VAL A 47 0.16 10.11 7.53
CA VAL A 47 -0.47 9.46 6.37
C VAL A 47 -1.86 10.05 6.10
N SER A 48 -2.64 10.28 7.15
CA SER A 48 -4.01 10.81 7.05
C SER A 48 -4.10 12.22 6.46
N GLN A 49 -3.00 12.98 6.49
CA GLN A 49 -2.93 14.31 5.85
C GLN A 49 -2.95 14.22 4.33
N TYR A 50 -2.53 13.10 3.76
CA TYR A 50 -2.37 12.94 2.31
C TYR A 50 -3.33 11.91 1.70
N LEU A 51 -3.62 10.83 2.43
CA LEU A 51 -4.48 9.75 1.98
C LEU A 51 -5.69 9.61 2.90
N LYS A 52 -6.88 9.63 2.30
CA LYS A 52 -8.13 9.30 2.99
C LYS A 52 -8.18 7.82 3.29
N ARG A 53 -8.96 7.45 4.31
CA ARG A 53 -9.25 6.04 4.66
C ARG A 53 -9.64 5.20 3.43
N SER A 54 -10.51 5.71 2.56
CA SER A 54 -10.95 4.98 1.36
C SER A 54 -9.81 4.72 0.38
N GLU A 55 -8.90 5.68 0.20
CA GLU A 55 -7.73 5.56 -0.68
C GLU A 55 -6.74 4.52 -0.12
N ILE A 56 -6.55 4.53 1.20
CA ILE A 56 -5.75 3.53 1.90
C ILE A 56 -6.40 2.15 1.75
N GLU A 57 -7.70 2.01 1.99
CA GLU A 57 -8.42 0.73 1.86
C GLU A 57 -8.35 0.15 0.44
N GLU A 58 -8.48 0.99 -0.58
CA GLU A 58 -8.34 0.59 -1.98
C GLU A 58 -6.94 0.05 -2.29
N CYS A 59 -5.89 0.58 -1.65
CA CYS A 59 -4.55 0.04 -1.81
C CYS A 59 -4.42 -1.41 -1.35
N PHE A 60 -5.26 -1.86 -0.43
CA PHE A 60 -5.28 -3.22 0.11
C PHE A 60 -6.35 -4.13 -0.53
N ASP A 61 -7.04 -3.69 -1.58
CA ASP A 61 -7.97 -4.56 -2.30
C ASP A 61 -7.21 -5.65 -3.09
N TYR A 62 -7.19 -6.86 -2.53
CA TYR A 62 -6.58 -8.05 -3.11
C TYR A 62 -7.07 -8.37 -4.52
N ARG A 63 -8.28 -7.94 -4.91
CA ARG A 63 -8.82 -8.16 -6.26
C ARG A 63 -7.93 -7.55 -7.35
N THR A 64 -7.23 -6.45 -7.04
CA THR A 64 -6.28 -5.81 -7.95
C THR A 64 -5.03 -6.67 -8.19
N TYR A 65 -4.63 -7.47 -7.19
CA TYR A 65 -3.45 -8.34 -7.25
C TYR A 65 -3.74 -9.71 -7.88
N LEU A 66 -5.00 -10.15 -7.83
CA LEU A 66 -5.44 -11.41 -8.45
C LEU A 66 -5.84 -11.27 -9.93
N LYS A 67 -5.98 -10.05 -10.45
CA LYS A 67 -6.44 -9.79 -11.84
C LYS A 67 -5.61 -10.46 -12.95
N ASN A 68 -4.35 -10.78 -12.66
CA ASN A 68 -3.43 -11.39 -13.62
C ASN A 68 -3.32 -12.91 -13.46
N ILE A 69 -4.00 -13.52 -12.49
CA ILE A 69 -3.99 -14.98 -12.33
C ILE A 69 -4.58 -15.65 -13.57
N ASP A 70 -5.76 -15.24 -14.00
CA ASP A 70 -6.42 -15.87 -15.16
C ASP A 70 -5.58 -15.73 -16.45
N PRO A 71 -5.01 -14.56 -16.82
CA PRO A 71 -4.09 -14.45 -17.96
C PRO A 71 -2.85 -15.34 -17.87
N ILE A 72 -2.28 -15.55 -16.67
CA ILE A 72 -1.11 -16.40 -16.47
C ILE A 72 -1.51 -17.88 -16.64
N PHE A 73 -2.66 -18.28 -16.10
CA PHE A 73 -3.17 -19.64 -16.25
C PHE A 73 -3.52 -19.97 -17.70
N ILE A 74 -4.17 -19.07 -18.43
CA ILE A 74 -4.44 -19.21 -19.87
C ILE A 74 -3.13 -19.35 -20.65
N ARG A 75 -2.10 -18.54 -20.33
CA ARG A 75 -0.81 -18.57 -21.03
C ARG A 75 0.00 -19.84 -20.76
N VAL A 76 -0.05 -20.38 -19.55
CA VAL A 76 0.77 -21.53 -19.13
C VAL A 76 0.07 -22.87 -19.39
N PHE A 77 -1.24 -22.93 -19.18
CA PHE A 77 -2.01 -24.18 -19.23
C PHE A 77 -2.96 -24.28 -20.42
N GLY A 78 -3.17 -23.20 -21.19
CA GLY A 78 -3.88 -23.25 -22.47
C GLY A 78 -5.34 -23.74 -22.40
N GLN A 79 -6.03 -23.51 -21.28
CA GLN A 79 -7.50 -23.58 -21.20
C GLN A 79 -8.09 -22.19 -21.24
#